data_AF-K1SKN6-F1
#
_entry.id   AF-K1SKN6-F1
#
_cell.length_a   1.000
_cell.length_b   1.000
_cell.length_c   1.000
_cell.angle_alpha   90.00
_cell.angle_beta   90.00
_cell.angle_gamma   90.00
#
_symmetry.space_group_name_H-M   'P 1'
#
loop_
_entity.id
_entity.type
_entity.pdbx_description
1 polymer ?
#
loop_
_entity_poly.entity_id
_entity_poly.type
_entity_poly.pdbx_seq_one_letter_code
_entity_poly.pdbx_strand_id
1 'polypeptide(L)'
;MIDEFQDTSTIQWKNFKVLLEKTMSRENAGNLIVGDVKQSIYRWRSGDWRLLNNIDKEFNKSAKKVSIETLDTNYRSDRNIIEFNNAFFTEAVKLEIEDLKDKCPE
;
A
#
# COMPACT_ATOMS: atom_id res chain seq x y z
N MET A 1 3.04 15.13 3.61
CA MET A 1 3.21 13.72 4.02
C MET A 1 1.83 13.11 4.17
N ILE A 2 1.63 11.91 3.65
CA ILE A 2 0.40 11.11 3.82
C ILE A 2 0.84 9.79 4.48
N ASP A 3 0.21 9.45 5.59
CA ASP A 3 0.43 8.22 6.34
C ASP A 3 -0.80 7.32 6.25
N GLU A 4 -0.66 6.03 6.53
CA GLU A 4 -1.71 5.01 6.43
C GLU A 4 -2.43 5.02 5.07
N PHE A 5 -1.65 5.16 3.99
CA PHE A 5 -2.20 5.34 2.65
C PHE A 5 -3.11 4.19 2.20
N GLN A 6 -2.88 2.97 2.69
CA GLN A 6 -3.68 1.80 2.37
C GLN A 6 -5.16 1.92 2.79
N ASP A 7 -5.49 2.85 3.68
CA ASP A 7 -6.86 3.12 4.15
C ASP A 7 -7.49 4.34 3.46
N THR A 8 -6.77 4.97 2.53
CA THR A 8 -7.28 6.11 1.78
C THR A 8 -8.36 5.67 0.79
N SER A 9 -9.52 6.32 0.85
CA SER A 9 -10.60 6.09 -0.11
C SER A 9 -10.27 6.67 -1.48
N THR A 10 -10.87 6.12 -2.53
CA THR A 10 -10.70 6.62 -3.91
C THR A 10 -11.08 8.09 -4.08
N ILE A 11 -12.05 8.59 -3.31
CA ILE A 11 -12.48 10.00 -3.33
C ILE A 11 -11.40 10.90 -2.70
N GLN A 12 -10.87 10.50 -1.53
CA GLN A 12 -9.78 11.22 -0.87
C GLN A 12 -8.54 11.25 -1.78
N TRP A 13 -8.21 10.13 -2.42
CA TRP A 13 -7.09 10.05 -3.35
C TRP A 13 -7.21 11.02 -4.51
N LYS A 14 -8.38 11.12 -5.15
CA LYS A 14 -8.62 12.08 -6.24
C LYS A 14 -8.34 13.52 -5.82
N ASN A 15 -8.73 13.89 -4.60
CA ASN A 15 -8.47 15.23 -4.07
C ASN A 15 -6.98 15.45 -3.79
N PHE A 16 -6.32 14.49 -3.15
CA PHE A 16 -4.90 14.58 -2.81
C PHE A 16 -4.00 14.57 -4.05
N LYS A 17 -4.34 13.80 -5.08
CA LYS A 17 -3.58 13.71 -6.33
C LYS A 17 -3.38 15.09 -6.96
N VAL A 18 -4.43 15.92 -7.05
CA VAL A 18 -4.34 17.27 -7.60
C VAL A 18 -3.43 18.18 -6.78
N LEU A 19 -3.45 18.04 -5.44
CA LEU A 19 -2.58 18.79 -4.54
C LEU A 19 -1.11 18.33 -4.65
N LEU A 20 -0.89 17.03 -4.79
CA LEU A 20 0.43 16.43 -5.01
C LEU A 20 1.01 16.87 -6.35
N GLU A 21 0.24 16.84 -7.44
CA GLU A 21 0.70 17.31 -8.75
C GLU A 21 1.12 18.80 -8.72
N LYS A 22 0.35 19.65 -8.03
CA LYS A 22 0.69 21.08 -7.86
C LYS A 22 1.91 21.33 -6.99
N THR A 23 2.17 20.48 -6.00
CA THR A 23 3.37 20.63 -5.15
C THR A 23 4.60 20.11 -5.89
N MET A 24 4.49 18.97 -6.58
CA MET A 24 5.57 18.39 -7.41
C MET A 24 6.05 19.31 -8.54
N SER A 25 5.26 20.31 -8.96
CA SER A 25 5.67 21.30 -9.95
C SER A 25 6.53 22.43 -9.39
N ARG A 26 6.62 22.57 -8.05
CA ARG A 26 7.50 23.54 -7.38
C ARG A 26 8.90 22.95 -7.18
N GLU A 27 9.93 23.78 -7.31
CA GLU A 27 11.29 23.41 -6.90
C GLU A 27 11.33 23.24 -5.36
N ASN A 28 12.05 22.23 -4.88
CA ASN A 28 12.18 21.86 -3.45
C ASN A 28 10.90 21.37 -2.73
N ALA A 29 9.90 20.88 -3.45
CA ALA A 29 8.75 20.23 -2.81
C ALA A 29 9.07 18.80 -2.34
N GLY A 30 8.98 18.56 -1.03
CA GLY A 30 9.08 17.23 -0.43
C GLY A 30 7.70 16.60 -0.23
N ASN A 31 7.38 15.58 -1.01
CA ASN A 31 6.17 14.78 -0.86
C ASN A 31 6.55 13.36 -0.41
N LEU A 32 5.89 12.87 0.63
CA LEU A 32 6.10 11.53 1.18
C LEU A 32 4.75 10.87 1.38
N ILE A 33 4.64 9.63 0.91
CA ILE A 33 3.49 8.76 1.09
C ILE A 33 4.00 7.48 1.74
N VAL A 34 3.38 7.08 2.85
CA VAL A 34 3.73 5.89 3.62
C VAL A 34 2.48 5.03 3.79
N GLY A 35 2.65 3.71 3.71
CA GLY A 35 1.57 2.75 3.94
C GLY A 35 2.04 1.31 3.76
N ASP A 36 1.21 0.37 4.20
CA ASP A 36 1.45 -1.08 4.06
C ASP A 36 0.19 -1.78 3.54
N VAL A 37 0.26 -2.36 2.34
CA VAL A 37 -0.85 -3.11 1.74
C VAL A 37 -1.33 -4.22 2.67
N LYS A 38 -0.42 -4.88 3.41
CA LYS A 38 -0.75 -5.98 4.33
C LYS A 38 -1.65 -5.55 5.49
N GLN A 39 -1.72 -4.26 5.78
CA GLN A 39 -2.52 -3.68 6.86
C GLN A 39 -3.85 -3.07 6.36
N SER A 40 -4.18 -3.23 5.07
CA SER A 40 -5.43 -2.70 4.51
C SER A 40 -6.64 -3.55 4.93
N ILE A 41 -7.30 -3.15 6.03
CA ILE A 41 -8.46 -3.87 6.59
C ILE A 41 -9.79 -3.12 6.42
N TYR A 42 -9.77 -1.89 5.88
CA TYR A 42 -10.96 -1.03 5.73
C TYR A 42 -11.58 -1.07 4.33
N ARG A 43 -11.50 -2.20 3.61
CA ARG A 43 -12.09 -2.36 2.26
C ARG A 43 -13.60 -2.07 2.23
N TRP A 44 -14.31 -2.38 3.31
CA TRP A 44 -15.76 -2.10 3.46
C TRP A 44 -16.09 -0.60 3.50
N ARG A 45 -15.11 0.28 3.70
CA ARG A 45 -15.25 1.75 3.62
C ARG A 45 -14.80 2.33 2.27
N SER A 46 -14.77 1.50 1.23
CA SER A 46 -14.27 1.88 -0.10
C SER A 46 -12.77 2.24 -0.12
N GLY A 47 -11.98 1.68 0.81
CA GLY A 47 -10.52 1.67 0.70
C GLY A 47 -10.09 0.77 -0.46
N ASP A 48 -9.29 1.31 -1.38
CA ASP A 48 -8.78 0.57 -2.53
C ASP A 48 -7.27 0.37 -2.41
N TRP A 49 -6.87 -0.80 -1.93
CA TRP A 49 -5.47 -1.19 -1.78
C TRP A 49 -4.69 -1.17 -3.11
N ARG A 50 -5.39 -1.29 -4.25
CA ARG A 50 -4.78 -1.24 -5.59
C ARG A 50 -4.15 0.11 -5.89
N LEU A 51 -4.57 1.16 -5.19
CA LEU A 51 -4.01 2.52 -5.33
C LEU A 51 -2.55 2.56 -4.89
N LEU A 52 -2.20 1.91 -3.78
CA LEU A 52 -0.81 1.88 -3.31
C LEU A 52 0.05 1.05 -4.26
N ASN A 53 -0.48 -0.08 -4.75
CA ASN A 53 0.26 -0.98 -5.63
C ASN A 53 0.46 -0.45 -7.06
N ASN A 54 -0.30 0.57 -7.48
CA ASN A 54 -0.19 1.18 -8.81
C ASN A 54 0.17 2.67 -8.74
N ILE A 55 0.76 3.13 -7.63
CA ILE A 55 1.02 4.56 -7.40
C ILE A 55 2.02 5.14 -8.39
N ASP A 56 2.93 4.32 -8.92
CA ASP A 56 3.86 4.66 -10.00
C ASP A 56 3.10 5.08 -11.27
N LYS A 57 2.06 4.32 -11.64
CA LYS A 57 1.22 4.57 -12.82
C LYS A 57 0.35 5.81 -12.65
N GLU A 58 0.00 6.16 -11.41
CA GLU A 58 -0.82 7.34 -11.13
C GLU A 58 -0.10 8.65 -11.50
N PHE A 59 1.25 8.65 -11.52
CA PHE A 59 2.09 9.83 -11.80
C PHE A 59 2.91 9.72 -13.10
N ASN A 60 2.40 9.01 -14.13
CA ASN A 60 3.08 8.76 -15.42
C ASN A 60 3.76 9.97 -16.08
N LYS A 61 3.23 11.20 -15.94
CA LYS A 61 3.82 12.43 -16.51
C LYS A 61 5.02 12.96 -15.71
N SER A 62 5.16 12.52 -14.47
CA SER A 62 6.18 12.93 -13.50
C SER A 62 7.01 11.73 -13.02
N ALA A 63 6.96 10.58 -13.71
CA ALA A 63 7.53 9.31 -13.26
C ALA A 63 9.03 9.37 -12.91
N LYS A 64 9.78 10.35 -13.46
CA LYS A 64 11.17 10.64 -13.05
C LYS A 64 11.31 11.24 -11.63
N LYS A 65 10.22 11.54 -10.93
CA LYS A 65 10.20 12.20 -9.61
C LYS A 65 9.69 11.33 -8.45
N VAL A 66 9.27 10.08 -8.71
CA VAL A 66 8.74 9.19 -7.65
C VAL A 66 9.77 8.11 -7.33
N SER A 67 10.31 8.13 -6.12
CA SER A 67 11.15 7.07 -5.56
C SER A 67 10.31 6.17 -4.67
N ILE A 68 10.34 4.85 -4.93
CA ILE A 68 9.67 3.86 -4.10
C ILE A 68 10.72 3.17 -3.24
N GLU A 69 10.58 3.30 -1.94
CA GLU A 69 11.47 2.68 -0.95
C GLU A 69 10.68 1.64 -0.14
N THR A 70 11.21 0.43 -0.03
CA THR A 70 10.60 -0.64 0.77
C THR A 70 11.34 -0.76 2.10
N LEU A 71 10.60 -0.72 3.21
CA LEU A 71 11.14 -0.90 4.55
C LEU A 71 10.85 -2.33 5.02
N ASP A 72 11.90 -3.16 5.12
CA ASP A 72 11.82 -4.58 5.47
C ASP A 72 12.13 -4.87 6.95
N THR A 73 12.69 -3.89 7.66
CA THR A 73 13.21 -4.08 9.01
C THR A 73 12.17 -3.68 10.06
N ASN A 74 11.86 -4.62 10.96
CA ASN A 74 10.99 -4.35 12.11
C ASN A 74 11.83 -3.97 13.34
N TYR A 75 11.57 -2.77 13.88
CA TYR A 75 12.23 -2.25 15.09
C TYR A 75 11.33 -2.28 16.33
N ARG A 76 10.08 -2.76 16.21
CA ARG A 76 9.05 -2.67 17.25
C ARG A 76 8.94 -3.95 18.09
N SER A 77 9.06 -5.10 17.45
CA SER A 77 8.69 -6.40 18.01
C SER A 77 9.91 -7.31 18.15
N ASP A 78 9.86 -8.18 19.16
CA ASP A 78 10.88 -9.22 19.33
C ASP A 78 10.81 -10.27 18.21
N ARG A 79 11.96 -10.91 18.00
CA ARG A 79 12.17 -11.94 16.97
C ARG A 79 11.09 -13.02 16.97
N ASN A 80 10.71 -13.53 18.14
CA ASN A 80 9.70 -14.59 18.26
C ASN A 80 8.33 -14.17 17.71
N ILE A 81 7.94 -12.90 17.90
CA ILE A 81 6.67 -12.36 17.38
C ILE A 81 6.73 -12.27 15.85
N ILE A 82 7.87 -11.83 15.31
CA ILE A 82 8.08 -11.69 13.86
C ILE A 82 8.05 -13.08 13.20
N GLU A 83 8.81 -14.04 13.74
CA GLU A 83 8.88 -15.40 13.20
C GLU A 83 7.52 -16.10 13.23
N PHE A 84 6.78 -15.96 14.34
CA PHE A 84 5.42 -16.50 14.44
C PHE A 84 4.48 -15.92 13.36
N ASN A 85 4.42 -14.59 13.23
CA ASN A 85 3.54 -13.95 12.25
C ASN A 85 3.92 -14.34 10.81
N ASN A 86 5.22 -14.38 10.50
CA ASN A 86 5.70 -14.78 9.18
C ASN A 86 5.30 -16.22 8.85
N ALA A 87 5.45 -17.15 9.79
CA ALA A 87 5.04 -18.55 9.60
C ALA A 87 3.51 -18.67 9.45
N PHE A 88 2.76 -18.02 10.32
CA PHE A 88 1.30 -18.06 10.33
C PHE A 88 0.69 -17.53 9.02
N PHE A 89 1.05 -16.30 8.61
CA PHE A 89 0.47 -15.70 7.40
C PHE A 89 0.90 -16.42 6.13
N THR A 90 2.11 -16.99 6.09
CA THR A 90 2.56 -17.80 4.95
C THR A 90 1.66 -19.02 4.76
N GLU A 91 1.29 -19.69 5.84
CA GLU A 91 0.45 -20.89 5.75
C GLU A 91 -1.02 -20.55 5.55
N ALA A 92 -1.54 -19.55 6.27
CA ALA A 92 -2.92 -19.10 6.12
C ALA A 92 -3.25 -18.65 4.68
N VAL A 93 -2.33 -17.92 4.04
CA VAL A 93 -2.52 -17.47 2.65
C VAL A 93 -2.53 -18.63 1.67
N LYS A 94 -1.67 -19.64 1.85
CA LYS A 94 -1.68 -20.82 0.97
C LYS A 94 -3.01 -21.57 1.04
N LEU A 95 -3.48 -21.84 2.26
CA LEU A 95 -4.76 -22.54 2.49
C LEU A 95 -5.93 -21.78 1.87
N GLU A 96 -5.97 -20.45 2.03
CA GLU A 96 -7.02 -19.62 1.44
C GLU A 96 -6.97 -19.63 -0.09
N ILE A 97 -5.77 -19.59 -0.69
CA ILE A 97 -5.62 -19.67 -2.15
C ILE A 97 -6.10 -21.02 -2.69
N GLU A 98 -5.83 -22.12 -1.99
CA GLU A 98 -6.31 -23.45 -2.36
C GLU A 98 -7.84 -23.54 -2.28
N ASP A 99 -8.44 -23.08 -1.18
CA ASP A 99 -9.90 -23.05 -1.01
C ASP A 99 -10.60 -22.18 -2.07
N LEU A 100 -10.02 -21.02 -2.42
CA LEU A 100 -10.55 -20.15 -3.46
C LEU A 100 -10.50 -20.79 -4.85
N LYS A 101 -9.45 -21.56 -5.17
CA LYS A 101 -9.35 -22.30 -6.44
C LYS A 101 -10.40 -23.40 -6.55
N ASP A 102 -10.71 -24.08 -5.44
CA ASP A 102 -11.72 -25.14 -5.42
C ASP A 102 -13.15 -24.56 -5.56
N LYS A 103 -13.40 -23.35 -5.05
CA LYS A 103 -14.72 -22.69 -5.09
C LYS A 103 -14.97 -21.88 -6.37
N CYS A 104 -13.92 -21.37 -7.02
CA CYS A 104 -13.99 -20.67 -8.29
C CYS A 104 -12.95 -21.27 -9.25
N PRO A 105 -13.24 -22.44 -9.86
CA PRO A 105 -12.48 -22.88 -11.01
C PRO A 105 -12.73 -21.90 -12.15
N GLU A 106 -11.66 -21.26 -12.66
CA GLU A 106 -11.70 -20.47 -13.90
C GLU A 106 -12.24 -21.30 -15.08
#